data_AF-A0A6G0N5E1-F1
#
_entry.id   AF-A0A6G0N5E1-F1
#
_cell.length_a   1.000
_cell.length_b   1.000
_cell.length_c   1.000
_cell.angle_alpha   90.00
_cell.angle_beta   90.00
_cell.angle_gamma   90.00
#
_symmetry.space_group_name_H-M   'P 1'
#
loop_
_entity.id
_entity.type
_entity.pdbx_description
1 polymer ?
#
loop_
_entity_poly.entity_id
_entity_poly.type
_entity_poly.pdbx_seq_one_letter_code
_entity_poly.pdbx_strand_id
1 'polypeptide(L)'
;MSVVAASQPRKTYSLADKKPYFKHFYPRDVAILAVRSTAMQGLMIFNAYVASLDLDVSDEEGSSEDEFEDVDAAAEDKEEFVAPSMEEFTLASVKSFGKSLSITTYVRSLEEVALRLVRPQIVSKLIKDISKSAMRKYARTSSRLAAAALMVKTGMRANVLSHLAIFLVEETQQIVVILYRRFVSRKGGHKSKKNLRSIEEGVQSSSSDEEEDTLSTFVSATGRNASRSALAVITGGVGAAVGTVVRPGIGTIIGGTLGDTLGYVLF
;
A
#
# COMPACT_ATOMS: atom_id res chain seq x y z
N MET A 1 -54.59 4.67 -24.15
CA MET A 1 -53.55 5.57 -23.59
C MET A 1 -52.22 4.83 -23.65
N SER A 2 -51.35 5.19 -24.59
CA SER A 2 -50.04 4.55 -24.76
C SER A 2 -49.02 5.29 -23.89
N VAL A 3 -48.47 4.59 -22.89
CA VAL A 3 -47.44 5.13 -22.02
C VAL A 3 -46.13 5.11 -22.81
N VAL A 4 -45.76 6.26 -23.36
CA VAL A 4 -44.44 6.47 -23.95
C VAL A 4 -43.42 6.41 -22.82
N ALA A 5 -42.80 5.24 -22.64
CA ALA A 5 -41.66 5.09 -21.76
C ALA A 5 -40.53 6.00 -22.28
N ALA A 6 -40.24 7.07 -21.54
CA ALA A 6 -39.09 7.90 -21.80
C ALA A 6 -37.84 7.02 -21.74
N SER A 7 -37.29 6.71 -22.91
CA SER A 7 -35.97 6.09 -23.06
C SER A 7 -34.96 6.97 -22.33
N GLN A 8 -34.53 6.55 -21.14
CA GLN A 8 -33.46 7.24 -20.44
C GLN A 8 -32.22 7.22 -21.34
N PRO A 9 -31.51 8.35 -21.50
CA PRO A 9 -30.34 8.40 -22.34
C PRO A 9 -29.34 7.33 -21.87
N ARG A 10 -29.03 6.37 -22.75
CA ARG A 10 -27.98 5.37 -22.51
C ARG A 10 -26.70 6.16 -22.21
N LYS A 11 -26.26 6.14 -20.95
CA LYS A 11 -24.98 6.73 -20.57
C LYS A 11 -23.90 6.02 -21.37
N THR A 12 -23.35 6.69 -22.37
CA THR A 12 -22.18 6.21 -23.11
C THR A 12 -21.03 6.22 -22.13
N TYR A 13 -20.62 5.05 -21.63
CA TYR A 13 -19.49 4.90 -20.73
C TYR A 13 -18.21 5.08 -21.54
N SER A 14 -17.88 6.33 -21.89
CA SER A 14 -16.61 6.66 -22.52
C SER A 14 -15.48 6.30 -21.57
N LEU A 15 -14.60 5.38 -21.97
CA LEU A 15 -13.37 5.00 -21.25
C LEU A 15 -12.31 6.11 -21.31
N ALA A 16 -12.73 7.37 -21.19
CA ALA A 16 -11.91 8.56 -21.37
C ALA A 16 -10.76 8.68 -20.35
N ASP A 17 -10.88 8.00 -19.22
CA ASP A 17 -9.85 7.96 -18.17
C ASP A 17 -8.89 6.76 -18.34
N LYS A 18 -9.09 5.89 -19.34
CA LYS A 18 -8.19 4.77 -19.65
C LYS A 18 -6.84 5.31 -20.12
N LYS A 19 -5.78 4.93 -19.41
CA LYS A 19 -4.41 5.26 -19.80
C LYS A 19 -3.85 4.14 -20.69
N PRO A 20 -2.89 4.42 -21.59
CA PRO A 20 -2.21 3.39 -22.37
C PRO A 20 -1.52 2.37 -21.46
N TYR A 21 -1.57 1.09 -21.84
CA TYR A 21 -0.99 -0.01 -21.05
C TYR A 21 0.48 0.26 -20.70
N PHE A 22 1.33 0.53 -21.69
CA PHE A 22 2.76 0.79 -21.50
C PHE A 22 3.13 2.21 -21.06
N LYS A 23 2.16 3.06 -20.68
CA LYS A 23 2.45 4.46 -20.29
C LYS A 23 3.49 4.56 -19.16
N HIS A 24 3.47 3.63 -18.22
CA HIS A 24 4.39 3.62 -17.08
C HIS A 24 5.86 3.35 -17.47
N PHE A 25 6.12 2.87 -18.69
CA PHE A 25 7.47 2.71 -19.24
C PHE A 25 7.94 3.92 -20.04
N TYR A 26 7.13 4.97 -20.17
CA TYR A 26 7.59 6.18 -20.83
C TYR A 26 8.72 6.82 -20.02
N PRO A 27 9.78 7.34 -20.67
CA PRO A 27 10.96 7.86 -19.96
C PRO A 27 10.60 8.86 -18.86
N ARG A 28 9.61 9.71 -19.10
CA ARG A 28 9.10 10.68 -18.12
C ARG A 28 8.47 10.00 -16.90
N ASP A 29 7.60 9.03 -17.11
CA ASP A 29 6.90 8.32 -16.02
C ASP A 29 7.90 7.48 -15.21
N VAL A 30 8.87 6.84 -15.88
CA VAL A 30 9.98 6.11 -15.25
C VAL A 30 10.87 7.03 -14.43
N ALA A 31 11.24 8.21 -14.96
CA ALA A 31 12.05 9.18 -14.25
C ALA A 31 11.34 9.72 -13.00
N ILE A 32 10.06 10.05 -13.11
CA ILE A 32 9.24 10.48 -11.95
C ILE A 32 9.20 9.37 -10.90
N LEU A 33 9.07 8.11 -11.32
CA LEU A 33 9.03 6.97 -10.41
C LEU A 33 10.37 6.77 -9.69
N ALA A 34 11.49 6.86 -10.41
CA ALA A 34 12.83 6.77 -9.84
C ALA A 34 13.08 7.87 -8.80
N VAL A 35 12.80 9.12 -9.16
CA VAL A 35 12.92 10.27 -8.24
C VAL A 35 12.05 10.06 -7.00
N ARG A 36 10.80 9.63 -7.16
CA ARG A 36 9.91 9.34 -6.04
C ARG A 36 10.48 8.25 -5.13
N SER A 37 11.00 7.15 -5.68
CA SER A 37 11.55 6.05 -4.88
C SER A 37 12.78 6.46 -4.09
N THR A 38 13.70 7.21 -4.69
CA THR A 38 14.87 7.77 -4.00
C THR A 38 14.46 8.77 -2.92
N ALA A 39 13.51 9.67 -3.22
CA ALA A 39 13.03 10.65 -2.25
C ALA A 39 12.33 9.97 -1.05
N MET A 40 11.52 8.94 -1.28
CA MET A 40 10.88 8.17 -0.21
C MET A 40 11.91 7.48 0.67
N GLN A 41 12.95 6.89 0.08
CA GLN A 41 14.01 6.25 0.86
C GLN A 41 14.81 7.28 1.67
N GLY A 42 15.10 8.44 1.08
CA GLY A 42 15.74 9.55 1.78
C GLY A 42 14.90 10.06 2.94
N LEU A 43 13.57 10.15 2.75
CA LEU A 43 12.65 10.55 3.81
C LEU A 43 12.59 9.54 4.95
N MET A 44 12.66 8.24 4.68
CA MET A 44 12.72 7.22 5.73
C MET A 44 13.99 7.34 6.58
N ILE A 45 15.13 7.59 5.94
CA ILE A 45 16.40 7.81 6.65
C ILE A 45 16.33 9.10 7.47
N PHE A 46 15.80 10.17 6.89
CA PHE A 46 15.60 11.43 7.62
C PHE A 46 14.66 11.24 8.82
N ASN A 47 13.59 10.46 8.67
CA ASN A 47 12.67 10.16 9.76
C ASN A 47 13.35 9.35 10.88
N ALA A 48 14.19 8.37 10.52
CA ALA A 48 14.98 7.61 11.50
C ALA A 48 16.01 8.51 12.21
N TYR A 49 16.65 9.43 11.50
CA TYR A 49 17.53 10.43 12.08
C TYR A 49 16.79 11.37 13.03
N VAL A 50 15.63 11.91 12.63
CA VAL A 50 14.81 12.77 13.51
C VAL A 50 14.33 12.01 14.74
N ALA A 51 13.93 10.74 14.60
CA ALA A 51 13.55 9.91 15.73
C ALA A 51 14.71 9.68 16.72
N SER A 52 15.95 9.68 16.23
CA SER A 52 17.14 9.59 17.10
C SER A 52 17.53 10.91 17.77
N LEU A 53 16.99 12.05 17.31
CA LEU A 53 17.38 13.38 17.78
C LEU A 53 16.63 13.86 19.05
N ASP A 54 15.77 13.05 19.66
CA ASP A 54 15.04 13.37 20.91
C ASP A 54 14.46 14.80 20.90
N LEU A 55 13.67 15.13 19.86
CA LEU A 55 12.85 16.34 19.87
C LEU A 55 11.62 16.13 20.78
N ASP A 56 11.85 15.81 22.05
CA ASP A 56 10.89 16.12 23.11
C ASP A 56 10.91 17.65 23.25
N VAL A 57 10.09 18.30 22.43
CA VAL A 57 9.73 19.70 22.63
C VAL A 57 9.12 19.76 24.01
N SER A 58 9.82 20.42 24.91
CA SER A 58 9.45 20.68 26.29
C SER A 58 7.95 20.89 26.46
N ASP A 59 7.25 19.91 27.03
CA ASP A 59 5.97 20.13 27.72
C ASP A 59 6.25 20.92 29.00
N GLU A 60 6.70 22.17 28.86
CA GLU A 60 6.50 23.17 29.89
C GLU A 60 5.10 23.76 29.68
N GLU A 61 4.08 23.13 30.30
CA GLU A 61 2.89 23.85 30.79
C GLU A 61 2.08 22.98 31.78
N GLY A 62 2.36 23.16 33.09
CA GLY A 62 1.29 23.26 34.09
C GLY A 62 0.98 22.08 35.04
N SER A 63 1.62 22.10 36.21
CA SER A 63 0.98 21.98 37.55
C SER A 63 0.25 20.67 37.95
N SER A 64 0.90 19.84 38.78
CA SER A 64 0.62 19.75 40.25
C SER A 64 1.37 18.57 40.90
N GLU A 65 1.93 18.86 42.07
CA GLU A 65 2.70 18.02 43.00
C GLU A 65 1.96 16.74 43.45
N ASP A 66 2.61 15.57 43.43
CA ASP A 66 2.90 14.77 44.63
C ASP A 66 3.56 13.40 44.30
N GLU A 67 4.45 13.02 45.20
CA GLU A 67 5.41 11.90 45.25
C GLU A 67 4.91 10.54 44.76
N PHE A 68 5.76 9.79 44.04
CA PHE A 68 6.38 8.53 44.49
C PHE A 68 7.55 8.19 43.57
N GLU A 69 8.77 8.28 44.13
CA GLU A 69 9.97 7.69 43.56
C GLU A 69 9.81 6.16 43.54
N ASP A 70 9.74 5.58 42.34
CA ASP A 70 10.29 4.24 42.09
C ASP A 70 11.43 4.41 41.08
N VAL A 71 12.62 4.50 41.68
CA VAL A 71 13.92 4.32 41.06
C VAL A 71 13.97 2.91 40.49
N ASP A 72 13.70 2.75 39.19
CA ASP A 72 14.28 1.75 38.28
C ASP A 72 13.56 1.75 36.92
N ALA A 73 13.41 2.93 36.30
CA ALA A 73 13.26 2.98 34.85
C ALA A 73 14.64 2.72 34.24
N ALA A 74 14.96 1.44 34.10
CA ALA A 74 16.10 0.94 33.37
C ALA A 74 16.30 1.81 32.13
N ALA A 75 17.48 2.41 32.02
CA ALA A 75 17.95 3.04 30.81
C ALA A 75 17.82 2.02 29.68
N GLU A 76 16.76 2.09 28.89
CA GLU A 76 16.74 1.46 27.58
C GLU A 76 17.85 2.15 26.78
N ASP A 77 18.94 1.41 26.53
CA ASP A 77 20.01 1.80 25.63
C ASP A 77 19.40 2.27 24.29
N LYS A 78 19.20 3.60 24.13
CA LYS A 78 18.65 4.18 22.90
C LYS A 78 19.71 4.03 21.81
N GLU A 79 19.43 3.19 20.80
CA GLU A 79 20.35 2.88 19.69
C GLU A 79 20.81 4.16 18.97
N GLU A 80 22.12 4.39 18.93
CA GLU A 80 22.75 5.48 18.17
C GLU A 80 22.40 5.35 16.68
N PHE A 81 21.92 6.43 16.05
CA PHE A 81 21.59 6.40 14.64
C PHE A 81 22.85 6.20 13.78
N VAL A 82 22.97 5.01 13.20
CA VAL A 82 23.99 4.71 12.20
C VAL A 82 23.41 4.99 10.81
N ALA A 83 23.95 6.00 10.14
CA ALA A 83 23.56 6.30 8.78
C ALA A 83 23.89 5.12 7.84
N PRO A 84 22.95 4.67 6.99
CA PRO A 84 23.20 3.58 6.07
C PRO A 84 24.27 3.97 5.05
N SER A 85 25.05 2.99 4.63
CA SER A 85 26.04 3.17 3.58
C SER A 85 25.37 3.56 2.25
N MET A 86 26.15 4.17 1.34
CA MET A 86 25.66 4.50 0.00
C MET A 86 25.20 3.27 -0.79
N GLU A 87 25.81 2.11 -0.54
CA GLU A 87 25.41 0.85 -1.17
C GLU A 87 24.04 0.37 -0.66
N GLU A 88 23.82 0.39 0.65
CA GLU A 88 22.53 0.01 1.26
C GLU A 88 21.41 0.95 0.84
N PHE A 89 21.68 2.26 0.81
CA PHE A 89 20.73 3.25 0.33
C PHE A 89 20.35 3.02 -1.14
N THR A 90 21.35 2.73 -1.98
CA THR A 90 21.14 2.45 -3.41
C THR A 90 20.34 1.17 -3.59
N LEU A 91 20.67 0.11 -2.86
CA LEU A 91 19.96 -1.16 -2.89
C LEU A 91 18.48 -0.98 -2.46
N ALA A 92 18.25 -0.25 -1.37
CA ALA A 92 16.91 0.06 -0.89
C ALA A 92 16.11 0.91 -1.91
N SER A 93 16.75 1.89 -2.53
CA SER A 93 16.16 2.72 -3.58
C SER A 93 15.79 1.90 -4.82
N VAL A 94 16.68 1.02 -5.29
CA VAL A 94 16.41 0.12 -6.43
C VAL A 94 15.28 -0.85 -6.10
N LYS A 95 15.25 -1.41 -4.88
CA LYS A 95 14.16 -2.29 -4.43
C LYS A 95 12.82 -1.55 -4.38
N SER A 96 12.80 -0.33 -3.84
CA SER A 96 11.63 0.54 -3.79
C SER A 96 11.14 0.91 -5.19
N PHE A 97 12.05 1.22 -6.10
CA PHE A 97 11.76 1.48 -7.50
C PHE A 97 11.17 0.26 -8.20
N GLY A 98 11.78 -0.92 -8.04
CA GLY A 98 11.29 -2.17 -8.60
C GLY A 98 9.91 -2.56 -8.08
N LYS A 99 9.63 -2.35 -6.78
CA LYS A 99 8.29 -2.52 -6.20
C LYS A 99 7.30 -1.54 -6.84
N SER A 100 7.67 -0.27 -6.93
CA SER A 100 6.79 0.77 -7.49
C SER A 100 6.46 0.53 -8.96
N LEU A 101 7.46 0.10 -9.75
CA LEU A 101 7.28 -0.25 -11.15
C LEU A 101 6.34 -1.45 -11.29
N SER A 102 6.59 -2.51 -10.52
CA SER A 102 5.72 -3.69 -10.45
C SER A 102 4.27 -3.32 -10.13
N ILE A 103 4.05 -2.47 -9.13
CA ILE A 103 2.69 -2.00 -8.78
C ILE A 103 2.04 -1.32 -9.98
N THR A 104 2.72 -0.39 -10.64
CA THR A 104 2.14 0.30 -11.81
C THR A 104 1.82 -0.66 -12.96
N THR A 105 2.67 -1.65 -13.21
CA THR A 105 2.43 -2.71 -14.20
C THR A 105 1.18 -3.50 -13.85
N TYR A 106 1.05 -3.96 -12.59
CA TYR A 106 -0.13 -4.70 -12.12
C TYR A 106 -1.41 -3.87 -12.25
N VAL A 107 -1.38 -2.58 -11.90
CA VAL A 107 -2.54 -1.69 -12.10
C VAL A 107 -2.96 -1.68 -13.57
N ARG A 108 -2.02 -1.52 -14.52
CA ARG A 108 -2.37 -1.48 -15.95
C ARG A 108 -2.87 -2.82 -16.47
N SER A 109 -2.31 -3.92 -15.98
CA SER A 109 -2.81 -5.27 -16.26
C SER A 109 -4.22 -5.47 -15.74
N LEU A 110 -4.50 -5.07 -14.49
CA LEU A 110 -5.83 -5.16 -13.90
C LEU A 110 -6.84 -4.26 -14.62
N GLU A 111 -6.44 -3.08 -15.10
CA GLU A 111 -7.28 -2.22 -15.96
C GLU A 111 -7.69 -2.95 -17.26
N GLU A 112 -6.74 -3.59 -17.95
CA GLU A 112 -7.04 -4.36 -19.18
C GLU A 112 -7.90 -5.61 -18.90
N VAL A 113 -7.63 -6.31 -17.81
CA VAL A 113 -8.44 -7.47 -17.39
C VAL A 113 -9.86 -7.03 -17.02
N ALA A 114 -10.01 -5.94 -16.27
CA ALA A 114 -11.31 -5.39 -15.91
C ALA A 114 -12.12 -5.02 -17.15
N LEU A 115 -11.49 -4.47 -18.19
CA LEU A 115 -12.16 -4.14 -19.46
C LEU A 115 -12.68 -5.36 -20.21
N ARG A 116 -12.04 -6.53 -20.07
CA ARG A 116 -12.44 -7.77 -20.73
C ARG A 116 -13.48 -8.56 -19.94
N LEU A 117 -13.35 -8.59 -18.62
CA LEU A 117 -14.16 -9.46 -17.76
C LEU A 117 -15.36 -8.77 -17.11
N VAL A 118 -15.30 -7.44 -16.96
CA VAL A 118 -16.27 -6.69 -16.15
C VAL A 118 -17.11 -5.78 -17.04
N ARG A 119 -18.39 -5.62 -16.65
CA ARG A 119 -19.32 -4.71 -17.33
C ARG A 119 -18.76 -3.26 -17.38
N PRO A 120 -18.91 -2.52 -18.50
CA PRO A 120 -18.37 -1.16 -18.66
C PRO A 120 -18.77 -0.16 -17.56
N GLN A 121 -19.95 -0.34 -16.97
CA GLN A 121 -20.48 0.50 -15.89
C GLN A 121 -19.69 0.41 -14.59
N ILE A 122 -19.05 -0.73 -14.35
CA ILE A 122 -18.21 -0.96 -13.17
C ILE A 122 -16.79 -0.51 -13.49
N VAL A 123 -16.27 -0.87 -14.67
CA VAL A 123 -14.92 -0.50 -15.10
C VAL A 123 -14.73 1.03 -15.11
N SER A 124 -15.71 1.78 -15.63
CA SER A 124 -15.71 3.26 -15.62
C SER A 124 -15.72 3.90 -14.22
N LYS A 125 -15.96 3.11 -13.16
CA LYS A 125 -15.83 3.55 -11.76
C LYS A 125 -14.48 3.13 -11.17
N LEU A 126 -13.92 2.01 -11.62
CA LEU A 126 -12.64 1.46 -11.19
C LEU A 126 -11.46 2.27 -11.75
N ILE A 127 -11.50 2.66 -13.03
CA ILE A 127 -10.40 3.39 -13.70
C ILE A 127 -10.54 4.92 -13.61
N LYS A 128 -11.43 5.38 -12.74
CA LYS A 128 -11.88 6.78 -12.75
C LYS A 128 -10.79 7.72 -12.24
N ASP A 129 -10.56 8.81 -12.97
CA ASP A 129 -9.71 9.89 -12.48
C ASP A 129 -10.45 10.64 -11.35
N ILE A 130 -9.95 10.49 -10.12
CA ILE A 130 -10.54 11.10 -8.91
C ILE A 130 -10.48 12.63 -8.93
N SER A 131 -9.43 13.22 -9.50
CA SER A 131 -9.22 14.66 -9.57
C SER A 131 -10.22 15.31 -10.53
N LYS A 132 -10.29 14.77 -11.76
CA LYS A 132 -11.29 15.20 -12.75
C LYS A 132 -12.71 14.94 -12.25
N SER A 133 -12.93 13.83 -11.54
CA SER A 133 -14.22 13.53 -10.93
C SER A 133 -14.62 14.57 -9.88
N ALA A 134 -13.71 14.98 -8.99
CA ALA A 134 -13.97 16.00 -7.98
C ALA A 134 -14.34 17.34 -8.62
N MET A 135 -13.57 17.79 -9.61
CA MET A 135 -13.86 19.01 -10.38
C MET A 135 -15.24 18.96 -11.05
N ARG A 136 -15.58 17.86 -11.72
CA ARG A 136 -16.89 17.69 -12.38
C ARG A 136 -18.06 17.64 -11.39
N LYS A 137 -17.84 17.19 -10.16
CA LYS A 137 -18.90 17.20 -9.12
C LYS A 137 -19.07 18.58 -8.54
N TYR A 138 -17.96 19.24 -8.20
CA TYR A 138 -17.97 20.60 -7.72
C TYR A 138 -18.64 21.55 -8.72
N ALA A 139 -18.33 21.43 -10.01
CA ALA A 139 -18.97 22.22 -11.07
C ALA A 139 -20.49 22.02 -11.18
N ARG A 140 -21.03 20.87 -10.72
CA ARG A 140 -22.47 20.57 -10.76
C ARG A 140 -23.20 20.89 -9.46
N THR A 141 -22.52 20.76 -8.32
CA THR A 141 -23.12 21.02 -7.00
C THR A 141 -22.92 22.47 -6.56
N SER A 142 -21.95 23.18 -7.13
CA SER A 142 -21.47 24.51 -6.69
C SER A 142 -21.03 24.60 -5.23
N SER A 143 -21.08 23.49 -4.48
CA SER A 143 -20.70 23.35 -3.08
C SER A 143 -19.59 22.31 -2.92
N ARG A 144 -18.54 22.70 -2.19
CA ARG A 144 -17.37 21.85 -1.90
C ARG A 144 -17.73 20.69 -0.98
N LEU A 145 -18.56 20.92 0.04
CA LEU A 145 -19.02 19.88 0.97
C LEU A 145 -19.88 18.83 0.26
N ALA A 146 -20.82 19.27 -0.58
CA ALA A 146 -21.63 18.35 -1.38
C ALA A 146 -20.76 17.53 -2.36
N ALA A 147 -19.76 18.16 -2.98
CA ALA A 147 -18.82 17.46 -3.85
C ALA A 147 -17.97 16.44 -3.06
N ALA A 148 -17.49 16.81 -1.87
CA ALA A 148 -16.70 15.95 -0.99
C ALA A 148 -17.48 14.72 -0.52
N ALA A 149 -18.73 14.87 -0.05
CA ALA A 149 -19.57 13.74 0.35
C ALA A 149 -19.76 12.73 -0.79
N LEU A 150 -19.96 13.21 -2.02
CA LEU A 150 -20.02 12.35 -3.20
C LEU A 150 -18.67 11.71 -3.55
N MET A 151 -17.55 12.33 -3.16
CA MET A 151 -16.20 11.85 -3.46
C MET A 151 -15.79 10.64 -2.64
N VAL A 152 -16.30 10.43 -1.42
CA VAL A 152 -15.98 9.23 -0.60
C VAL A 152 -16.14 7.94 -1.41
N LYS A 153 -17.37 7.68 -1.88
CA LYS A 153 -17.70 6.48 -2.67
C LYS A 153 -16.97 6.42 -4.01
N THR A 154 -16.51 7.56 -4.54
CA THR A 154 -15.81 7.60 -5.82
C THR A 154 -14.32 7.37 -5.67
N GLY A 155 -13.70 7.91 -4.63
CA GLY A 155 -12.32 7.63 -4.25
C GLY A 155 -12.16 6.15 -3.94
N MET A 156 -13.02 5.59 -3.07
CA MET A 156 -13.01 4.15 -2.77
C MET A 156 -13.02 3.30 -4.04
N ARG A 157 -13.99 3.53 -4.94
CA ARG A 157 -14.13 2.74 -6.17
C ARG A 157 -12.95 2.91 -7.12
N ALA A 158 -12.40 4.11 -7.23
CA ALA A 158 -11.27 4.39 -8.11
C ALA A 158 -9.95 3.79 -7.58
N ASN A 159 -9.83 3.61 -6.27
CA ASN A 159 -8.60 3.11 -5.64
C ASN A 159 -8.57 1.58 -5.52
N VAL A 160 -9.69 0.86 -5.73
CA VAL A 160 -9.74 -0.62 -5.61
C VAL A 160 -8.65 -1.31 -6.44
N LEU A 161 -8.50 -0.95 -7.71
CA LEU A 161 -7.51 -1.60 -8.59
C LEU A 161 -6.07 -1.30 -8.16
N SER A 162 -5.82 -0.09 -7.65
CA SER A 162 -4.51 0.32 -7.14
C SER A 162 -4.10 -0.51 -5.92
N HIS A 163 -4.99 -0.66 -4.94
CA HIS A 163 -4.70 -1.44 -3.73
C HIS A 163 -4.71 -2.95 -3.97
N LEU A 164 -5.51 -3.44 -4.91
CA LEU A 164 -5.43 -4.82 -5.38
C LEU A 164 -4.07 -5.11 -6.04
N ALA A 165 -3.54 -4.17 -6.84
CA ALA A 165 -2.21 -4.31 -7.43
C ALA A 165 -1.11 -4.34 -6.36
N ILE A 166 -1.19 -3.46 -5.34
CA ILE A 166 -0.24 -3.45 -4.22
C ILE A 166 -0.25 -4.81 -3.51
N PHE A 167 -1.44 -5.30 -3.15
CA PHE A 167 -1.62 -6.60 -2.52
C PHE A 167 -0.96 -7.72 -3.36
N LEU A 168 -1.29 -7.83 -4.65
CA LEU A 168 -0.72 -8.87 -5.52
C LEU A 168 0.81 -8.80 -5.62
N VAL A 169 1.39 -7.60 -5.66
CA VAL A 169 2.84 -7.42 -5.67
C VAL A 169 3.46 -7.89 -4.34
N GLU A 170 2.83 -7.59 -3.22
CA GLU A 170 3.31 -8.02 -1.90
C GLU A 170 3.22 -9.54 -1.73
N GLU A 171 2.10 -10.16 -2.14
CA GLU A 171 1.95 -11.62 -2.14
C GLU A 171 2.98 -12.29 -3.05
N THR A 172 3.22 -11.73 -4.24
CA THR A 172 4.24 -12.26 -5.17
C THR A 172 5.64 -12.18 -4.55
N GLN A 173 5.97 -11.07 -3.88
CA GLN A 173 7.25 -10.91 -3.18
C GLN A 173 7.39 -11.92 -2.03
N GLN A 174 6.35 -12.13 -1.23
CA GLN A 174 6.36 -13.13 -0.16
C GLN A 174 6.57 -14.55 -0.70
N ILE A 175 5.84 -14.93 -1.76
CA ILE A 175 5.99 -16.24 -2.41
C ILE A 175 7.42 -16.42 -2.93
N VAL A 176 8.00 -15.41 -3.60
CA VAL A 176 9.37 -15.47 -4.11
C VAL A 176 10.38 -15.68 -2.97
N VAL A 177 10.22 -14.99 -1.84
CA VAL A 177 11.10 -15.15 -0.68
C VAL A 177 10.96 -16.54 -0.05
N ILE A 178 9.73 -17.05 0.10
CA ILE A 178 9.45 -18.40 0.61
C ILE A 178 10.07 -19.46 -0.32
N LEU A 179 9.85 -19.34 -1.63
CA LEU A 179 10.43 -20.24 -2.63
C LEU A 179 11.95 -20.17 -2.61
N TYR A 180 12.54 -18.98 -2.59
CA TYR A 180 13.99 -18.80 -2.54
C TYR A 180 14.59 -19.47 -1.31
N ARG A 181 14.00 -19.24 -0.12
CA ARG A 181 14.42 -19.90 1.13
C ARG A 181 14.33 -21.42 1.00
N ARG A 182 13.22 -21.94 0.47
CA ARG A 182 13.03 -23.38 0.25
C ARG A 182 14.07 -23.98 -0.71
N PHE A 183 14.37 -23.29 -1.82
CA PHE A 183 15.35 -23.75 -2.80
C PHE A 183 16.79 -23.70 -2.26
N VAL A 184 17.14 -22.67 -1.49
CA VAL A 184 18.47 -22.54 -0.87
C VAL A 184 18.67 -23.53 0.27
N SER A 185 17.69 -23.70 1.16
CA SER A 185 17.74 -24.70 2.24
C SER A 185 17.88 -26.13 1.69
N ARG A 186 17.22 -26.43 0.57
CA ARG A 186 17.33 -27.74 -0.09
C ARG A 186 18.71 -28.01 -0.71
N LYS A 187 19.44 -26.96 -1.10
CA LYS A 187 20.81 -27.06 -1.64
C LYS A 187 21.88 -27.17 -0.54
N GLY A 188 21.60 -26.66 0.66
CA GLY A 188 22.45 -26.81 1.85
C GLY A 188 22.31 -28.15 2.59
N GLY A 189 21.27 -28.94 2.27
CA GLY A 189 20.87 -30.15 2.98
C GLY A 189 21.52 -31.48 2.56
N HIS A 190 22.78 -31.49 2.11
CA HIS A 190 23.52 -32.76 1.89
C HIS A 190 24.81 -32.84 2.72
N LYS A 191 24.72 -32.53 4.02
CA LYS A 191 25.69 -32.96 5.04
C LYS A 191 25.00 -33.20 6.40
N SER A 192 23.94 -34.01 6.43
CA SER A 192 23.54 -34.61 7.71
C SER A 192 24.24 -35.95 7.85
N LYS A 193 25.29 -35.97 8.69
CA LYS A 193 25.92 -37.20 9.15
C LYS A 193 24.82 -38.06 9.77
N LYS A 194 24.60 -39.23 9.18
CA LYS A 194 23.81 -40.32 9.71
C LYS A 194 24.42 -40.76 11.05
N ASN A 195 24.05 -40.11 12.15
CA ASN A 195 24.30 -40.65 13.48
C ASN A 195 23.35 -41.82 13.68
N LEU A 196 23.96 -43.00 13.69
CA LEU A 196 23.36 -44.31 13.79
C LEU A 196 22.76 -44.51 15.20
N ARG A 197 21.67 -43.81 15.54
CA ARG A 197 21.01 -44.01 16.85
C ARG A 197 19.51 -43.68 16.93
N SER A 198 18.83 -43.42 15.81
CA SER A 198 17.41 -43.05 15.80
C SER A 198 16.51 -44.03 15.03
N ILE A 199 16.86 -45.33 15.02
CA ILE A 199 16.02 -46.36 14.37
C ILE A 199 14.83 -46.80 15.26
N GLU A 200 14.71 -46.31 16.50
CA GLU A 200 13.71 -46.83 17.45
C GLU A 200 12.54 -45.90 17.78
N GLU A 201 12.56 -44.63 17.37
CA GLU A 201 11.38 -43.75 17.52
C GLU A 201 11.02 -43.15 16.17
N GLY A 202 9.79 -43.42 15.73
CA GLY A 202 9.23 -43.04 14.43
C GLY A 202 9.06 -41.53 14.27
N VAL A 203 10.18 -40.81 14.13
CA VAL A 203 10.21 -39.38 13.85
C VAL A 203 10.15 -39.16 12.35
N GLN A 204 8.91 -39.03 11.88
CA GLN A 204 8.57 -38.52 10.55
C GLN A 204 7.98 -37.10 10.73
N SER A 205 8.69 -36.17 11.40
CA SER A 205 8.12 -34.84 11.76
C SER A 205 8.86 -33.61 11.20
N SER A 206 10.08 -33.72 10.67
CA SER A 206 10.83 -32.50 10.32
C SER A 206 10.36 -31.78 9.04
N SER A 207 9.54 -32.41 8.18
CA SER A 207 9.09 -31.80 6.92
C SER A 207 7.63 -31.32 6.95
N SER A 208 6.78 -31.97 7.74
CA SER A 208 5.37 -31.56 7.91
C SER A 208 5.28 -30.26 8.69
N ASP A 209 6.05 -30.15 9.76
CA ASP A 209 5.95 -29.05 10.73
C ASP A 209 6.47 -27.74 10.12
N GLU A 210 7.56 -27.80 9.34
CA GLU A 210 8.07 -26.64 8.59
C GLU A 210 7.10 -26.18 7.47
N GLU A 211 6.39 -27.12 6.82
CA GLU A 211 5.40 -26.77 5.79
C GLU A 211 4.15 -26.14 6.40
N GLU A 212 3.69 -26.64 7.55
CA GLU A 212 2.54 -26.09 8.28
C GLU A 212 2.84 -24.69 8.84
N ASP A 213 4.03 -24.47 9.39
CA ASP A 213 4.49 -23.16 9.88
C ASP A 213 4.65 -22.12 8.76
N THR A 214 5.15 -22.53 7.58
CA THR A 214 5.27 -21.60 6.45
C THR A 214 3.90 -21.23 5.86
N LEU A 215 2.95 -22.16 5.83
CA LEU A 215 1.58 -21.89 5.39
C LEU A 215 0.83 -20.99 6.38
N SER A 216 0.95 -21.25 7.68
CA SER A 216 0.31 -20.41 8.71
C SER A 216 0.86 -18.98 8.69
N THR A 217 2.18 -18.84 8.52
CA THR A 217 2.84 -17.54 8.36
C THR A 217 2.38 -16.82 7.10
N PHE A 218 2.28 -17.53 5.97
CA PHE A 218 1.79 -16.97 4.73
C PHE A 218 0.33 -16.50 4.86
N VAL A 219 -0.57 -17.36 5.34
CA VAL A 219 -1.99 -17.01 5.52
C VAL A 219 -2.17 -15.82 6.46
N SER A 220 -1.43 -15.77 7.57
CA SER A 220 -1.44 -14.64 8.49
C SER A 220 -0.95 -13.35 7.81
N ALA A 221 0.15 -13.42 7.06
CA ALA A 221 0.70 -12.29 6.33
C ALA A 221 -0.24 -11.80 5.22
N THR A 222 -0.82 -12.71 4.43
CA THR A 222 -1.81 -12.43 3.39
C THR A 222 -3.05 -11.78 4.00
N GLY A 223 -3.55 -12.31 5.12
CA GLY A 223 -4.71 -11.75 5.83
C GLY A 223 -4.47 -10.32 6.28
N ARG A 224 -3.28 -10.05 6.84
CA ARG A 224 -2.87 -8.70 7.26
C ARG A 224 -2.68 -7.76 6.08
N ASN A 225 -2.09 -8.21 4.97
CA ASN A 225 -1.96 -7.39 3.78
C ASN A 225 -3.33 -7.06 3.16
N ALA A 226 -4.25 -8.03 3.16
CA ALA A 226 -5.61 -7.84 2.66
C ALA A 226 -6.40 -6.84 3.51
N SER A 227 -6.30 -6.92 4.84
CA SER A 227 -6.96 -5.97 5.74
C SER A 227 -6.42 -4.54 5.55
N ARG A 228 -5.10 -4.37 5.47
CA ARG A 228 -4.44 -3.08 5.16
C ARG A 228 -4.89 -2.51 3.83
N SER A 229 -4.93 -3.35 2.79
CA SER A 229 -5.40 -2.97 1.46
C SER A 229 -6.86 -2.49 1.48
N ALA A 230 -7.74 -3.21 2.19
CA ALA A 230 -9.14 -2.83 2.35
C ALA A 230 -9.31 -1.52 3.13
N LEU A 231 -8.54 -1.33 4.21
CA LEU A 231 -8.54 -0.10 5.00
C LEU A 231 -8.03 1.08 4.19
N ALA A 232 -6.93 0.91 3.44
CA ALA A 232 -6.38 1.94 2.56
C ALA A 232 -7.38 2.41 1.49
N VAL A 233 -8.20 1.51 0.94
CA VAL A 233 -9.28 1.90 0.02
C VAL A 233 -10.31 2.82 0.69
N ILE A 234 -10.65 2.55 1.96
CA ILE A 234 -11.63 3.34 2.73
C ILE A 234 -11.02 4.68 3.12
N THR A 235 -9.86 4.67 3.77
CA THR A 235 -9.16 5.88 4.25
C THR A 235 -8.75 6.76 3.08
N GLY A 236 -8.36 6.18 1.94
CA GLY A 236 -8.13 6.87 0.67
C GLY A 236 -9.36 7.59 0.13
N GLY A 237 -10.51 6.93 0.16
CA GLY A 237 -11.79 7.53 -0.22
C GLY A 237 -12.17 8.71 0.68
N VAL A 238 -12.02 8.55 2.00
CA VAL A 238 -12.26 9.61 2.98
C VAL A 238 -11.26 10.76 2.81
N GLY A 239 -9.97 10.45 2.68
CA GLY A 239 -8.90 11.42 2.44
C GLY A 239 -9.12 12.22 1.15
N ALA A 240 -9.56 11.57 0.07
CA ALA A 240 -9.93 12.24 -1.17
C ALA A 240 -11.12 13.20 -0.98
N ALA A 241 -12.08 12.85 -0.12
CA ALA A 241 -13.20 13.72 0.22
C ALA A 241 -12.74 14.93 1.05
N VAL A 242 -11.95 14.72 2.11
CA VAL A 242 -11.37 15.80 2.93
C VAL A 242 -10.54 16.75 2.06
N GLY A 243 -9.67 16.20 1.22
CA GLY A 243 -8.89 16.99 0.26
C GLY A 243 -9.75 17.78 -0.74
N THR A 244 -10.92 17.25 -1.10
CA THR A 244 -11.89 17.95 -1.96
C THR A 244 -12.55 19.14 -1.25
N VAL A 245 -12.76 19.08 0.06
CA VAL A 245 -13.26 20.22 0.85
C VAL A 245 -12.30 21.39 0.78
N VAL A 246 -11.00 21.11 0.93
CA VAL A 246 -9.93 22.10 0.84
C VAL A 246 -9.85 22.66 -0.58
N ARG A 247 -9.59 21.79 -1.56
CA ARG A 247 -9.49 22.18 -2.97
C ARG A 247 -9.87 21.02 -3.89
N PRO A 248 -11.01 21.10 -4.60
CA PRO A 248 -11.36 20.12 -5.63
C PRO A 248 -10.25 20.00 -6.67
N GLY A 249 -9.90 18.78 -7.06
CA GLY A 249 -8.82 18.51 -8.01
C GLY A 249 -7.50 18.20 -7.30
N ILE A 250 -6.65 19.21 -7.09
CA ILE A 250 -5.31 18.99 -6.49
C ILE A 250 -5.43 18.51 -5.04
N GLY A 251 -6.28 19.14 -4.23
CA GLY A 251 -6.49 18.72 -2.84
C GLY A 251 -7.03 17.30 -2.74
N THR A 252 -7.90 16.89 -3.68
CA THR A 252 -8.38 15.50 -3.79
C THR A 252 -7.24 14.49 -3.99
N ILE A 253 -6.23 14.81 -4.81
CA ILE A 253 -5.08 13.92 -5.05
C ILE A 253 -4.25 13.80 -3.78
N ILE A 254 -3.92 14.94 -3.17
CA ILE A 254 -3.07 14.98 -1.96
C ILE A 254 -3.77 14.26 -0.81
N GLY A 255 -5.02 14.64 -0.51
CA GLY A 255 -5.81 14.03 0.54
C GLY A 255 -6.05 12.54 0.32
N GLY A 256 -6.31 12.13 -0.93
CA GLY A 256 -6.42 10.70 -1.28
C GLY A 256 -5.13 9.94 -1.00
N THR A 257 -3.98 10.47 -1.44
CA THR A 257 -2.67 9.84 -1.24
C THR A 257 -2.29 9.74 0.24
N LEU A 258 -2.57 10.78 1.03
CA LEU A 258 -2.35 10.75 2.47
C LEU A 258 -3.27 9.74 3.16
N GLY A 259 -4.55 9.72 2.78
CA GLY A 259 -5.52 8.74 3.28
C GLY A 259 -5.13 7.30 2.97
N ASP A 260 -4.69 7.03 1.74
CA ASP A 260 -4.17 5.73 1.31
C ASP A 260 -2.98 5.30 2.20
N THR A 261 -2.08 6.25 2.48
CA THR A 261 -0.86 6.02 3.28
C THR A 261 -1.18 5.69 4.74
N LEU A 262 -2.11 6.44 5.36
CA LEU A 262 -2.56 6.18 6.73
C LEU A 262 -3.14 4.78 6.90
N GLY A 263 -3.83 4.26 5.88
CA GLY A 263 -4.38 2.90 5.91
C GLY A 263 -3.31 1.80 5.98
N TYR A 264 -2.09 2.05 5.50
CA TYR A 264 -0.95 1.12 5.58
C TYR A 264 -0.05 1.35 6.80
N VAL A 265 -0.10 2.52 7.43
CA VAL A 265 0.75 2.86 8.59
C VAL A 265 0.07 2.48 9.90
N LEU A 266 -1.25 2.68 10.01
CA LEU A 266 -1.98 2.49 11.26
C LEU A 266 -2.33 1.02 11.57
N PHE A 267 -2.20 0.11 10.59
CA PHE A 267 -2.62 -1.30 10.69
C PHE A 267 -1.66 -2.18 9.90
#